data_AF-A0A4Y2BK45-F1
#
_entry.id   AF-A0A4Y2BK45-F1
#
_cell.length_a   1.000
_cell.length_b   1.000
_cell.length_c   1.000
_cell.angle_alpha   90.00
_cell.angle_beta   90.00
_cell.angle_gamma   90.00
#
_symmetry.space_group_name_H-M   'P 1'
#
loop_
_entity.id
_entity.type
_entity.pdbx_description
1 polymer ?
#
loop_
_entity_poly.entity_id
_entity_poly.type
_entity_poly.pdbx_seq_one_letter_code
_entity_poly.pdbx_strand_id
1 'polypeptide(L)'
;MYGPCGIDNPGAPCVEAGQCKKMFPKEFRTETTMNVSGYSLYRRRPGDTAFVRGREMDNRFVVPYNPYLLLKYNAHINVEVCTSLRNKFINIFTKDLTAGQVQYNEIANYIDARYVSAPEAM
;
A
#
# COMPACT_ATOMS: atom_id res chain seq x y z
N MET A 1 -6.65 -3.03 -2.98
CA MET A 1 -6.58 -1.56 -3.22
C MET A 1 -6.87 -0.75 -1.95
N TYR A 2 -6.22 0.41 -1.73
CA TYR A 2 -6.71 1.37 -0.72
C TYR A 2 -7.97 2.01 -1.31
N GLY A 3 -9.09 1.87 -0.62
CA GLY A 3 -10.36 2.37 -1.15
C GLY A 3 -10.41 3.90 -1.21
N PRO A 4 -11.42 4.47 -1.91
CA PRO A 4 -11.64 5.91 -1.92
C PRO A 4 -11.85 6.43 -0.50
N CYS A 5 -11.26 7.59 -0.21
CA CYS A 5 -11.22 8.23 1.11
C CYS A 5 -10.94 9.73 0.94
N GLY A 6 -11.04 10.49 2.03
CA GLY A 6 -10.87 11.94 2.04
C GLY A 6 -12.09 12.62 1.45
N ILE A 7 -11.86 13.59 0.56
CA ILE A 7 -12.92 14.29 -0.19
C ILE A 7 -13.79 13.28 -0.96
N ASP A 8 -13.17 12.22 -1.49
CA ASP A 8 -13.83 11.23 -2.33
C ASP A 8 -14.74 10.28 -1.55
N ASN A 9 -14.52 10.14 -0.24
CA ASN A 9 -15.37 9.35 0.65
C ASN A 9 -15.16 9.82 2.09
N PRO A 10 -15.88 10.86 2.53
CA PRO A 10 -15.72 11.46 3.86
C PRO A 10 -16.07 10.50 5.00
N GLY A 11 -16.91 9.50 4.73
CA GLY A 11 -17.33 8.49 5.71
C GLY A 11 -16.31 7.35 5.92
N ALA A 12 -15.17 7.35 5.22
CA ALA A 12 -14.17 6.31 5.43
C ALA A 12 -13.52 6.47 6.82
N PRO A 13 -13.25 5.37 7.55
CA PRO A 13 -12.72 5.42 8.92
C PRO A 13 -11.31 6.03 9.01
N CYS A 14 -10.63 6.15 7.88
CA CYS A 14 -9.30 6.73 7.78
C CYS A 14 -9.30 8.25 7.53
N VAL A 15 -10.46 8.90 7.45
CA VAL A 15 -10.58 10.33 7.16
C VAL A 15 -10.64 11.13 8.46
N GLU A 16 -9.90 12.24 8.49
CA GLU A 16 -9.95 13.23 9.56
C GLU A 16 -9.73 14.61 8.94
N ALA A 17 -10.56 15.58 9.35
CA ALA A 17 -10.60 16.92 8.75
C ALA A 17 -10.69 16.91 7.20
N GLY A 18 -11.41 15.95 6.62
CA GLY A 18 -11.58 15.83 5.16
C GLY A 18 -10.38 15.24 4.42
N GLN A 19 -9.30 14.89 5.12
CA GLN A 19 -8.09 14.29 4.54
C GLN A 19 -7.88 12.87 5.03
N CYS A 20 -7.26 12.04 4.19
CA CYS A 20 -6.88 10.68 4.59
C CYS A 20 -5.69 10.73 5.56
N LYS A 21 -5.83 10.15 6.76
CA LYS A 21 -4.74 10.01 7.75
C LYS A 21 -3.51 9.29 7.17
N LYS A 22 -3.71 8.39 6.21
CA LYS A 22 -2.64 7.64 5.54
C LYS A 22 -2.09 8.37 4.29
N MET A 23 -2.60 9.57 4.00
CA MET A 23 -2.21 10.44 2.89
C MET A 23 -2.38 9.76 1.51
N PHE A 24 -3.52 9.11 1.30
CA PHE A 24 -3.91 8.63 -0.03
C PHE A 24 -4.79 9.67 -0.75
N PRO A 25 -4.70 9.80 -2.09
CA PRO A 25 -3.73 9.13 -2.97
C PRO A 25 -2.29 9.60 -2.74
N LYS A 26 -1.31 8.70 -2.86
CA LYS A 26 0.12 9.03 -2.76
C LYS A 26 0.60 9.68 -4.06
N GLU A 27 1.57 10.58 -3.98
CA GLU A 27 2.18 11.16 -5.19
C GLU A 27 2.97 10.12 -5.99
N PHE A 28 3.05 10.34 -7.32
CA PHE A 28 3.98 9.59 -8.14
C PHE A 28 5.41 10.03 -7.85
N ARG A 29 6.34 9.06 -7.84
CA ARG A 29 7.76 9.28 -7.59
C ARG A 29 8.59 8.38 -8.48
N THR A 30 9.67 8.92 -9.02
CA THR A 30 10.61 8.20 -9.88
C THR A 30 11.60 7.33 -9.11
N GLU A 31 11.79 7.61 -7.82
CA GLU A 31 12.70 6.89 -6.93
C GLU A 31 12.18 6.82 -5.48
N THR A 32 12.72 5.88 -4.70
CA THR A 32 12.42 5.73 -3.28
C THR A 32 13.38 6.60 -2.48
N THR A 33 12.87 7.55 -1.69
CA THR A 33 13.68 8.44 -0.85
C THR A 33 13.25 8.38 0.61
N MET A 34 14.19 8.65 1.52
CA MET A 34 13.90 8.76 2.95
C MET A 34 13.25 10.10 3.26
N ASN A 35 12.09 10.11 3.93
CA ASN A 35 11.51 11.35 4.44
C ASN A 35 12.18 11.77 5.76
N VAL A 36 12.14 13.07 6.06
CA VAL A 36 12.55 13.67 7.34
C VAL A 36 11.79 13.06 8.51
N SER A 37 10.54 12.67 8.30
CA SER A 37 9.71 11.98 9.31
C SER A 37 10.09 10.51 9.56
N GLY A 38 11.15 9.99 8.93
CA GLY A 38 11.64 8.63 9.17
C GLY A 38 10.90 7.52 8.41
N TYR A 39 9.99 7.88 7.51
CA TYR A 39 9.28 6.95 6.62
C TYR A 39 9.83 7.03 5.20
N SER A 40 9.97 5.89 4.54
CA SER A 40 10.34 5.82 3.12
C SER A 40 9.20 6.31 2.23
N LEU A 41 9.51 7.24 1.33
CA LEU A 41 8.64 7.68 0.25
C LEU A 41 8.98 6.86 -0.99
N TYR A 42 8.21 5.80 -1.21
CA TYR A 42 8.48 4.82 -2.27
C TYR A 42 8.32 5.37 -3.68
N ARG A 43 9.15 4.86 -4.59
CA ARG A 43 8.96 5.00 -6.03
C ARG A 43 7.57 4.51 -6.42
N ARG A 44 6.85 5.30 -7.21
CA ARG A 44 5.52 5.00 -7.72
C ARG A 44 5.36 5.55 -9.13
N ARG A 45 5.19 4.67 -10.12
CA ARG A 45 5.10 5.05 -11.53
C ARG A 45 3.65 5.13 -11.99
N PRO A 46 3.30 6.06 -12.91
CA PRO A 46 2.06 5.96 -13.64
C PRO A 46 2.04 4.63 -14.41
N GLY A 47 0.86 4.06 -14.55
CA GLY A 47 0.64 2.75 -15.14
C GLY A 47 -0.85 2.52 -15.34
N ASP A 48 -1.28 1.28 -15.30
CA ASP A 48 -2.68 0.91 -15.49
C ASP A 48 -3.59 1.53 -14.43
N THR A 49 -4.89 1.53 -14.73
CA THR A 49 -5.96 1.91 -13.81
C THR A 49 -6.87 0.70 -13.58
N ALA A 50 -7.57 0.67 -12.45
CA ALA A 50 -8.65 -0.28 -12.20
C ALA A 50 -9.85 0.42 -11.57
N PHE A 51 -11.04 -0.09 -11.90
CA PHE A 51 -12.28 0.34 -11.25
C PHE A 51 -12.43 -0.34 -9.90
N VAL A 52 -12.36 0.43 -8.82
CA VAL A 52 -12.58 -0.03 -7.45
C VAL A 52 -13.72 0.77 -6.84
N ARG A 53 -14.79 0.06 -6.43
CA ARG A 53 -15.98 0.66 -5.80
C ARG A 53 -16.59 1.81 -6.63
N GLY A 54 -16.69 1.61 -7.94
CA GLY A 54 -17.30 2.58 -8.86
C GLY A 54 -16.39 3.75 -9.27
N ARG A 55 -15.10 3.71 -8.93
CA ARG A 55 -14.14 4.76 -9.29
C ARG A 55 -12.89 4.19 -9.93
N GLU A 56 -12.40 4.87 -10.96
CA GLU A 56 -11.11 4.58 -11.57
C GLU A 56 -9.97 4.99 -10.61
N MET A 57 -9.10 4.04 -10.29
CA MET A 57 -7.97 4.22 -9.39
C MET A 57 -6.69 3.74 -10.07
N ASP A 58 -5.60 4.45 -9.82
CA ASP A 58 -4.28 4.11 -10.35
C ASP A 58 -3.34 3.64 -9.22
N ASN A 59 -2.06 3.48 -9.56
CA ASN A 59 -1.02 3.08 -8.62
C ASN A 59 -0.94 3.98 -7.39
N ARG A 60 -1.45 5.22 -7.37
CA ARG A 60 -1.43 6.11 -6.19
C ARG A 60 -2.21 5.58 -4.99
N PHE A 61 -3.11 4.62 -5.21
CA PHE A 61 -3.93 3.96 -4.18
C PHE A 61 -3.41 2.58 -3.76
N VAL A 62 -2.27 2.15 -4.32
CA VAL A 62 -1.66 0.85 -3.98
C VAL A 62 -0.76 1.00 -2.75
N VAL A 63 -0.81 0.06 -1.82
CA VAL A 63 0.17 0.01 -0.74
C VAL A 63 1.41 -0.69 -1.32
N PRO A 64 2.62 -0.11 -1.22
CA PRO A 64 3.81 -0.73 -1.79
C PRO A 64 4.01 -2.14 -1.22
N TYR A 65 4.60 -3.03 -2.02
CA TYR A 65 4.91 -4.39 -1.62
C TYR A 65 6.28 -4.79 -2.17
N ASN A 66 6.82 -5.87 -1.63
CA ASN A 66 8.05 -6.45 -2.14
C ASN A 66 7.72 -7.57 -3.15
N PRO A 67 8.06 -7.44 -4.45
CA PRO A 67 7.77 -8.46 -5.46
C PRO A 67 8.42 -9.82 -5.16
N TYR A 68 9.60 -9.83 -4.54
CA TYR A 68 10.25 -11.07 -4.13
C TYR A 68 9.45 -11.79 -3.05
N LEU A 69 8.95 -11.06 -2.05
CA LEU A 69 8.11 -11.65 -1.00
C LEU A 69 6.74 -12.08 -1.54
N LEU A 70 6.19 -11.31 -2.49
CA LEU A 70 4.98 -11.69 -3.23
C LEU A 70 5.13 -13.05 -3.90
N LEU A 71 6.20 -13.22 -4.69
CA LEU A 71 6.46 -14.46 -5.42
C LEU A 71 6.80 -15.62 -4.48
N LYS A 72 7.60 -15.37 -3.44
CA LYS A 72 8.06 -16.40 -2.51
C LYS A 72 6.94 -16.97 -1.63
N TYR A 73 6.03 -16.11 -1.18
CA TYR A 73 4.99 -16.49 -0.22
C TYR A 73 3.58 -16.50 -0.82
N ASN A 74 3.44 -16.17 -2.11
CA ASN A 74 2.15 -15.97 -2.77
C ASN A 74 1.22 -15.04 -1.94
N ALA A 75 1.81 -14.00 -1.37
CA ALA A 75 1.15 -13.09 -0.45
C ALA A 75 1.65 -11.66 -0.67
N HIS A 76 0.74 -10.70 -0.76
CA HIS A 76 1.04 -9.28 -0.85
C HIS A 76 1.56 -8.76 0.48
N ILE A 77 2.88 -8.82 0.63
CA ILE A 77 3.61 -8.41 1.83
C ILE A 77 4.06 -6.95 1.68
N ASN A 78 3.46 -6.06 2.46
CA ASN A 78 3.92 -4.68 2.64
C ASN A 78 5.10 -4.69 3.63
N VAL A 79 6.21 -4.09 3.22
CA VAL A 79 7.41 -3.95 4.03
C VAL A 79 7.69 -2.48 4.23
N GLU A 80 7.44 -1.99 5.44
CA GLU A 80 7.72 -0.61 5.81
C GLU A 80 9.02 -0.52 6.58
N VAL A 81 9.96 0.24 6.04
CA VAL A 81 11.18 0.60 6.77
C VAL A 81 10.86 1.83 7.60
N CYS A 82 10.85 1.65 8.92
CA CYS A 82 10.66 2.73 9.87
C CYS A 82 12.02 3.08 10.50
N THR A 83 12.46 4.32 10.29
CA THR A 83 13.65 4.84 10.95
C THR A 83 13.24 5.87 11.99
N SER A 84 13.30 5.50 13.27
CA SER A 84 13.26 6.48 14.36
C SER A 84 14.68 7.04 14.54
N LEU A 85 14.80 8.25 15.11
CA LEU A 85 16.08 8.92 15.40
C LEU A 85 17.09 8.04 16.16
N ARG A 86 16.64 6.94 16.77
CA ARG A 86 17.47 6.03 17.55
C ARG A 86 17.61 4.61 16.97
N ASN A 87 16.71 4.15 16.10
CA ASN A 87 16.71 2.75 15.62
C ASN A 87 16.01 2.58 14.25
N LYS A 88 16.45 1.57 13.47
CA LYS A 88 15.79 1.13 12.24
C LYS A 88 15.07 -0.21 12.49
N PHE A 89 13.79 -0.29 12.16
CA PHE A 89 13.01 -1.53 12.25
C PHE A 89 12.18 -1.75 10.98
N ILE A 90 11.83 -3.00 10.72
CA ILE A 90 11.05 -3.43 9.54
C ILE A 90 9.67 -3.89 10.00
N ASN A 91 8.62 -3.21 9.57
CA ASN A 91 7.24 -3.64 9.79
C ASN A 91 6.77 -4.47 8.58
N ILE A 92 6.17 -5.63 8.86
CA ILE A 92 5.70 -6.58 7.84
C ILE A 92 4.19 -6.75 7.99
N PHE A 93 3.44 -6.42 6.94
CA PHE A 93 2.00 -6.72 6.86
C PHE A 93 1.75 -7.69 5.71
N THR A 94 1.15 -8.84 5.98
CA THR A 94 0.90 -9.87 4.96
C THR A 94 -0.55 -9.81 4.45
N LYS A 95 -0.76 -10.16 3.18
CA LYS A 95 -2.09 -10.35 2.61
C LYS A 95 -2.06 -11.54 1.68
N ASP A 96 -2.73 -12.63 2.00
CA ASP A 96 -2.72 -13.82 1.14
C ASP A 96 -3.38 -13.54 -0.20
N LEU A 97 -2.72 -13.94 -1.28
CA LEU A 97 -3.35 -13.98 -2.60
C LEU A 97 -4.19 -15.25 -2.72
N THR A 98 -5.39 -15.14 -3.25
CA THR A 98 -6.12 -16.34 -3.71
C THR A 98 -5.30 -17.03 -4.81
N ALA A 99 -5.12 -18.35 -4.71
CA ALA A 99 -4.24 -19.15 -5.57
C ALA A 99 -4.38 -18.80 -7.06
N GLY A 100 -3.39 -18.07 -7.60
CA GLY A 100 -3.37 -17.57 -8.97
C GLY A 100 -2.00 -16.95 -9.28
N GLN A 101 -1.56 -17.02 -10.54
CA GLN A 101 -0.22 -16.60 -10.97
C GLN A 101 0.06 -15.12 -10.64
N VAL A 102 1.10 -14.87 -9.85
CA VAL A 102 1.63 -13.54 -9.54
C VAL A 102 2.14 -12.84 -10.81
N GLN A 103 1.59 -11.68 -11.15
CA GLN A 103 2.00 -10.87 -12.32
C GLN A 103 2.89 -9.68 -11.88
N TYR A 104 3.55 -8.97 -12.82
CA TYR A 104 4.25 -7.70 -12.49
C TYR A 104 3.30 -6.48 -12.43
N ASN A 105 1.99 -6.69 -12.36
CA ASN A 105 1.00 -5.62 -12.27
C ASN A 105 0.61 -5.38 -10.81
N GLU A 106 1.02 -4.23 -10.27
CA GLU A 106 0.77 -3.85 -8.87
C GLU A 106 -0.71 -3.77 -8.53
N ILE A 107 -1.55 -3.33 -9.47
CA ILE A 107 -2.99 -3.19 -9.26
C ILE A 107 -3.67 -4.55 -9.28
N ALA A 108 -3.38 -5.39 -10.27
CA ALA A 108 -3.95 -6.73 -10.38
C ALA A 108 -3.64 -7.57 -9.13
N ASN A 109 -2.37 -7.61 -8.72
CA ASN A 109 -1.96 -8.33 -7.52
C ASN A 109 -2.62 -7.80 -6.23
N TYR A 110 -2.93 -6.51 -6.19
CA TYR A 110 -3.50 -5.90 -4.98
C TYR A 110 -5.03 -5.99 -4.89
N ILE A 111 -5.72 -6.35 -5.98
CA ILE A 111 -7.16 -6.64 -5.99
C ILE A 111 -7.41 -8.06 -5.43
N ASP A 112 -6.57 -9.03 -5.79
CA ASP A 112 -6.73 -10.44 -5.41
C ASP A 112 -6.27 -10.78 -3.97
N ALA A 113 -5.80 -9.78 -3.21
CA ALA A 113 -5.22 -9.99 -1.88
C ALA A 113 -6.26 -9.86 -0.75
N ARG A 114 -6.37 -10.87 0.12
CA ARG A 114 -7.19 -10.83 1.36
C ARG A 114 -6.43 -10.18 2.52
N TYR A 115 -7.11 -9.35 3.33
CA TYR A 115 -6.48 -8.64 4.45
C TYR A 115 -6.24 -9.58 5.64
N VAL A 116 -4.99 -9.79 6.02
CA VAL A 116 -4.62 -10.45 7.27
C VAL A 116 -3.78 -9.46 8.08
N SER A 117 -4.35 -8.86 9.13
CA SER A 117 -3.55 -8.15 10.13
C SER A 117 -3.03 -9.18 11.13
N ALA A 118 -1.77 -9.05 11.55
CA ALA A 118 -1.37 -9.66 12.80
C ALA A 118 -2.25 -9.06 13.92
N PRO A 119 -2.88 -9.88 14.79
CA PRO A 119 -3.34 -9.35 16.07
C PRO A 119 -2.09 -8.82 16.76
N GLU A 120 -2.20 -7.63 17.34
CA GLU A 120 -1.18 -6.91 18.12
C GLU A 120 -0.03 -7.82 18.53
N ALA A 121 1.13 -7.62 17.88
CA ALA A 121 2.35 -8.34 18.22
C ALA A 121 2.65 -8.08 19.70
N MET A 122 2.35 -9.07 20.54
CA MET A 122 2.86 -9.16 21.91
C MET A 122 4.28 -9.70 21.89
#